data_AF-A0A7V9H2Z7-F1
#
_entry.id   AF-A0A7V9H2Z7-F1
#
_cell.length_a   1.000
_cell.length_b   1.000
_cell.length_c   1.000
_cell.angle_alpha   90.00
_cell.angle_beta   90.00
_cell.angle_gamma   90.00
#
_symmetry.space_group_name_H-M   'P 1'
#
loop_
_entity.id
_entity.type
_entity.pdbx_description
1 polymer ?
#
loop_
_entity_poly.entity_id
_entity_poly.type
_entity_poly.pdbx_seq_one_letter_code
_entity_poly.pdbx_strand_id
1 'polypeptide(L)'
;MTEETRENVQAPREAGFREEARQLLCAAYRRQIEIWGKVTQMDLGIGADELGLNAARTAALKDFMEVAGWIEGDPYSANDSRRITARGLAVLREV
;
A
#
# COMPACT_ATOMS: atom_id res chain seq x y z
N MET A 1 26.91 -5.58 35.81
CA MET A 1 26.23 -6.38 34.78
C MET A 1 24.87 -5.78 34.58
N THR A 2 24.68 -5.03 33.50
CA THR A 2 23.38 -4.49 33.10
C THR A 2 23.20 -4.90 31.65
N GLU A 3 22.63 -6.07 31.47
CA GLU A 3 22.12 -6.52 30.20
C GLU A 3 20.60 -6.36 30.21
N GLU A 4 20.10 -6.05 29.02
CA GLU A 4 18.76 -6.43 28.58
C GLU A 4 17.59 -5.54 28.99
N THR A 5 17.37 -4.46 28.24
CA THR A 5 16.04 -4.16 27.69
C THR A 5 16.18 -3.29 26.45
N ARG A 6 16.35 -3.92 25.28
CA ARG A 6 16.32 -3.26 23.95
C ARG A 6 15.24 -3.84 23.05
N GLU A 7 14.13 -4.27 23.64
CA GLU A 7 12.98 -4.79 22.90
C GLU A 7 11.72 -4.06 23.35
N ASN A 8 11.32 -2.99 22.65
CA ASN A 8 9.88 -2.69 22.47
C ASN A 8 9.51 -1.54 21.51
N VAL A 9 10.46 -0.89 20.81
CA VAL A 9 10.13 0.32 20.00
C VAL A 9 9.94 0.01 18.50
N GLN A 10 10.16 -1.24 18.06
CA GLN A 10 10.12 -1.61 16.65
C GLN A 10 8.67 -1.91 16.14
N ALA A 11 7.88 -2.64 16.93
CA ALA A 11 6.52 -3.06 16.58
C ALA A 11 5.50 -1.94 16.27
N PRO A 12 5.48 -0.77 16.96
CA PRO A 12 4.51 0.28 16.66
C PRO A 12 4.78 0.98 15.32
N ARG A 13 6.03 0.98 14.84
CA ARG A 13 6.37 1.55 13.51
C ARG A 13 5.92 0.65 12.37
N GLU A 14 6.07 -0.67 12.51
CA GLU A 14 5.64 -1.64 11.50
C GLU A 14 4.12 -1.73 11.39
N ALA A 15 3.41 -1.69 12.53
CA ALA A 15 1.94 -1.64 12.56
C ALA A 15 1.40 -0.37 11.89
N GLY A 16 2.02 0.79 12.17
CA GLY A 16 1.66 2.05 11.52
C GLY A 16 1.94 2.05 10.02
N PHE A 17 3.04 1.43 9.59
CA PHE A 17 3.40 1.36 8.17
C PHE A 17 2.47 0.46 7.36
N ARG A 18 2.10 -0.70 7.91
CA ARG A 18 1.11 -1.59 7.31
C ARG A 18 -0.25 -0.90 7.15
N GLU A 19 -0.69 -0.18 8.18
CA GLU A 19 -1.97 0.53 8.17
C GLU A 19 -1.97 1.67 7.15
N GLU A 20 -0.89 2.45 7.08
CA GLU A 20 -0.75 3.51 6.09
C GLU A 20 -0.72 2.94 4.64
N ALA A 21 -0.05 1.80 4.43
CA ALA A 21 -0.07 1.09 3.16
C ALA A 21 -1.50 0.61 2.81
N ARG A 22 -2.25 0.12 3.80
CA ARG A 22 -3.65 -0.27 3.60
C ARG A 22 -4.51 0.93 3.23
N GLN A 23 -4.33 2.07 3.88
CA GLN A 23 -5.06 3.30 3.57
C GLN A 23 -4.77 3.77 2.14
N LEU A 24 -3.51 3.74 1.71
CA LEU A 24 -3.12 4.03 0.33
C LEU A 24 -3.78 3.08 -0.66
N LEU A 25 -3.75 1.77 -0.38
CA LEU A 25 -4.42 0.76 -1.21
C LEU A 25 -5.93 1.01 -1.30
N CYS A 26 -6.59 1.33 -0.19
CA CYS A 26 -8.01 1.66 -0.14
C CYS A 26 -8.34 2.91 -0.98
N ALA A 27 -7.55 3.97 -0.85
CA ALA A 27 -7.76 5.22 -1.58
C ALA A 27 -7.61 5.01 -3.10
N ALA A 28 -6.53 4.34 -3.52
CA ALA A 28 -6.27 4.02 -4.92
C ALA A 28 -7.37 3.11 -5.51
N TYR A 29 -7.76 2.06 -4.78
CA TYR A 29 -8.81 1.13 -5.21
C TYR A 29 -10.18 1.80 -5.36
N ARG A 30 -10.56 2.66 -4.38
CA ARG A 30 -11.80 3.43 -4.45
C ARG A 30 -11.82 4.34 -5.67
N ARG A 31 -10.75 5.09 -5.90
CA ARG A 31 -10.65 6.01 -7.03
C ARG A 31 -10.72 5.30 -8.37
N GLN A 32 -10.10 4.14 -8.46
CA GLN A 32 -10.18 3.33 -9.67
C GLN A 32 -11.62 2.89 -9.98
N ILE A 33 -12.38 2.45 -8.97
CA ILE A 33 -13.80 2.09 -9.14
C ILE A 33 -14.61 3.29 -9.62
N GLU A 34 -14.41 4.45 -8.99
CA GLU A 34 -15.14 5.68 -9.32
C GLU A 34 -14.85 6.18 -10.75
N ILE A 35 -13.60 6.09 -11.20
CA ILE A 35 -13.19 6.66 -12.50
C ILE A 35 -13.44 5.68 -13.65
N TRP A 36 -13.13 4.39 -13.45
CA TRP A 36 -13.00 3.44 -14.57
C TRP A 36 -13.89 2.19 -14.46
N GLY A 37 -14.50 1.92 -13.30
CA GLY A 37 -15.35 0.73 -13.08
C GLY A 37 -14.62 -0.61 -13.21
N LYS A 38 -13.28 -0.63 -13.27
CA LYS A 38 -12.44 -1.83 -13.39
C LYS A 38 -11.47 -1.91 -12.22
N VAL A 39 -11.39 -3.08 -11.58
CA VAL A 39 -10.62 -3.29 -10.35
C VAL A 39 -9.27 -3.98 -10.54
N THR A 40 -8.92 -4.35 -11.77
CA THR A 40 -7.69 -5.12 -12.04
C THR A 40 -6.43 -4.26 -12.11
N GLN A 41 -6.53 -2.95 -12.28
CA GLN A 41 -5.40 -2.02 -12.37
C GLN A 41 -5.74 -0.80 -11.54
N MET A 42 -4.79 -0.25 -10.79
CA MET A 42 -5.00 0.95 -9.98
C MET A 42 -3.77 1.85 -10.03
N ASP A 43 -4.03 3.14 -9.94
CA ASP A 43 -3.01 4.18 -9.83
C ASP A 43 -2.81 4.56 -8.36
N LEU A 44 -1.65 4.19 -7.80
CA LEU A 44 -1.30 4.53 -6.43
C LEU A 44 -0.95 6.01 -6.26
N GLY A 45 -0.60 6.72 -7.34
CA GLY A 45 -0.36 8.15 -7.33
C GLY A 45 -1.63 8.91 -6.95
N ILE A 46 -2.77 8.56 -7.56
CA ILE A 46 -4.07 9.16 -7.24
C ILE A 46 -4.44 8.95 -5.76
N GLY A 47 -4.19 7.74 -5.22
CA GLY A 47 -4.39 7.46 -3.81
C GLY A 47 -3.44 8.24 -2.90
N ALA A 48 -2.19 8.43 -3.33
CA ALA A 48 -1.18 9.19 -2.60
C ALA A 48 -1.49 10.68 -2.54
N ASP A 49 -1.95 11.27 -3.64
CA ASP A 49 -2.41 12.67 -3.69
C ASP A 49 -3.55 12.90 -2.70
N GLU A 50 -4.50 11.97 -2.62
CA GLU A 50 -5.64 12.06 -1.69
C GLU A 50 -5.20 12.01 -0.22
N LEU A 51 -4.16 11.24 0.08
CA LEU A 51 -3.59 11.12 1.42
C LEU A 51 -2.51 12.17 1.72
N GLY A 52 -2.18 13.06 0.76
CA GLY A 52 -1.13 14.06 0.91
C GLY A 52 0.27 13.45 1.10
N LEU A 53 0.51 12.25 0.54
CA LEU A 53 1.78 11.56 0.65
C LEU A 53 2.80 12.13 -0.33
N ASN A 54 4.02 12.34 0.13
CA ASN A 54 5.12 12.72 -0.75
C ASN A 54 5.65 11.51 -1.54
N ALA A 55 6.37 11.78 -2.64
CA ALA A 55 6.87 10.75 -3.55
C ALA A 55 7.73 9.68 -2.84
N ALA A 56 8.58 10.07 -1.88
CA ALA A 56 9.43 9.13 -1.17
C ALA A 56 8.63 8.19 -0.25
N ARG A 57 7.60 8.71 0.42
CA ARG A 57 6.71 7.92 1.28
C ARG A 57 5.85 6.98 0.44
N THR A 58 5.30 7.47 -0.67
CA THR A 58 4.54 6.67 -1.63
C THR A 58 5.37 5.51 -2.18
N ALA A 59 6.61 5.77 -2.57
CA ALA A 59 7.53 4.73 -3.05
C ALA A 59 7.79 3.66 -1.98
N ALA A 60 8.06 4.06 -0.74
CA ALA A 60 8.30 3.11 0.35
C ALA A 60 7.07 2.23 0.67
N LEU A 61 5.87 2.81 0.65
CA LEU A 61 4.62 2.07 0.87
C LEU A 61 4.34 1.12 -0.30
N LYS A 62 4.60 1.55 -1.53
CA LYS A 62 4.49 0.73 -2.73
C LYS A 62 5.42 -0.48 -2.66
N ASP A 63 6.70 -0.27 -2.36
CA ASP A 63 7.68 -1.36 -2.21
C ASP A 63 7.23 -2.37 -1.15
N PHE A 64 6.73 -1.88 -0.03
CA PHE A 64 6.17 -2.76 1.01
C PHE A 64 4.96 -3.56 0.52
N MET A 65 4.02 -2.93 -0.19
CA MET A 65 2.85 -3.63 -0.73
C MET A 65 3.24 -4.69 -1.76
N GLU A 66 4.29 -4.47 -2.54
CA GLU A 66 4.84 -5.45 -3.49
C GLU A 66 5.48 -6.63 -2.76
N VAL A 67 6.34 -6.36 -1.77
CA VAL A 67 6.96 -7.40 -0.94
C VAL A 67 5.91 -8.20 -0.16
N ALA A 68 4.88 -7.53 0.34
CA ALA A 68 3.75 -8.15 1.03
C ALA A 68 2.78 -8.87 0.07
N GLY A 69 2.97 -8.74 -1.25
CA GLY A 69 2.18 -9.39 -2.29
C GLY A 69 0.75 -8.86 -2.41
N TRP A 70 0.48 -7.62 -1.97
CA TRP A 70 -0.85 -7.00 -2.08
C TRP A 70 -1.11 -6.47 -3.49
N ILE A 71 -0.02 -6.05 -4.13
CA ILE A 71 0.00 -5.52 -5.48
C ILE A 71 1.13 -6.16 -6.27
N GLU A 72 1.04 -6.10 -7.58
CA GLU A 72 2.11 -6.52 -8.47
C GLU A 72 2.26 -5.54 -9.64
N GLY A 73 3.48 -5.45 -10.17
CA GLY A 73 3.73 -4.69 -11.39
C GLY A 73 2.91 -5.25 -12.55
N ASP A 74 2.24 -4.38 -13.30
CA ASP A 74 1.56 -4.78 -14.51
C ASP A 74 2.52 -4.69 -15.70
N PRO A 75 2.97 -5.82 -16.28
CA PRO A 75 3.90 -5.81 -17.39
C PRO A 75 3.29 -5.24 -18.69
N TYR A 76 1.97 -5.02 -18.73
CA TYR A 76 1.26 -4.49 -19.89
C TYR A 76 0.84 -3.02 -19.71
N SER A 77 1.13 -2.39 -18.57
CA SER A 77 0.88 -0.97 -18.37
C SER A 77 2.10 -0.14 -18.76
N ALA A 78 1.89 0.89 -19.60
CA ALA A 78 2.90 1.89 -19.90
C ALA A 78 3.11 2.89 -18.74
N ASN A 79 2.15 2.94 -17.81
CA ASN A 79 2.19 3.79 -16.63
C ASN A 79 2.56 2.95 -15.42
N ASP A 80 2.95 3.61 -14.32
CA ASP A 80 3.27 2.97 -13.04
C ASP A 80 2.05 2.38 -12.31
N SER A 81 1.06 1.92 -13.08
CA SER A 81 -0.14 1.25 -12.62
C SER A 81 0.22 -0.11 -12.02
N ARG A 82 -0.48 -0.45 -10.94
CA ARG A 82 -0.29 -1.71 -10.22
C ARG A 82 -1.56 -2.55 -10.29
N ARG A 83 -1.41 -3.86 -10.41
CA ARG A 83 -2.53 -4.79 -10.32
C ARG A 83 -2.74 -5.19 -8.88
N ILE A 84 -4.00 -5.16 -8.41
CA ILE A 84 -4.33 -5.69 -7.10
C ILE A 84 -4.34 -7.21 -7.14
N THR A 85 -3.72 -7.85 -6.16
CA THR A 85 -3.74 -9.31 -6.05
C THR A 85 -4.94 -9.77 -5.21
N ALA A 86 -5.20 -11.08 -5.18
CA ALA A 86 -6.16 -11.67 -4.26
C ALA A 86 -5.83 -11.37 -2.78
N ARG A 87 -4.54 -11.29 -2.44
CA ARG A 87 -4.10 -10.92 -1.09
C ARG A 87 -4.38 -9.46 -0.79
N GLY A 88 -4.12 -8.55 -1.73
CA GLY A 88 -4.47 -7.13 -1.58
C GLY A 88 -5.96 -6.92 -1.37
N LEU A 89 -6.80 -7.64 -2.14
CA LEU A 89 -8.26 -7.63 -1.95
C LEU A 89 -8.69 -8.12 -0.57
N ALA A 90 -7.99 -9.09 0.02
CA ALA A 90 -8.28 -9.55 1.37
C ALA A 90 -7.97 -8.47 2.41
N VAL A 91 -6.85 -7.74 2.23
CA VAL A 91 -6.44 -6.66 3.15
C VAL A 91 -7.41 -5.49 3.15
N LEU A 92 -8.02 -5.18 2.00
CA LEU A 92 -9.09 -4.18 1.91
C LEU A 92 -10.32 -4.48 2.78
N ARG A 93 -10.48 -5.73 3.24
CA ARG A 93 -11.64 -6.20 4.02
C ARG A 93 -11.32 -6.43 5.50
N GLU A 94 -10.07 -6.24 5.90
CA GLU A 94 -9.67 -6.35 7.30
C GLU A 94 -10.29 -5.19 8.09
N VAL A 95 -10.87 -5.48 9.26
CA VAL A 95 -11.54 -4.50 10.14
C VAL A 95 -10.67 -4.24 11.36
#